data_AF-B0EF40-F1
#
_entry.id   AF-B0EF40-F1
#
_cell.length_a   1.000
_cell.length_b   1.000
_cell.length_c   1.000
_cell.angle_alpha   90.00
_cell.angle_beta   90.00
_cell.angle_gamma   90.00
#
_symmetry.space_group_name_H-M   'P 1'
#
loop_
_entity.id
_entity.type
_entity.pdbx_description
1 polymer ?
#
loop_
_entity_poly.entity_id
_entity_poly.type
_entity_poly.pdbx_seq_one_letter_code
_entity_poly.pdbx_strand_id
1 'polypeptide(L)'
;MNVPQWLKSFEGELDLNQEVQLFIKFIEPNKNEYKIREELLTKYSKILEKEGYNIMPFGSTQSKLFLPTSDIDFSVITNEYNTRKVLNSISSILSSYVLEDQKRNFKASVPVLKLTDKQTLIVLDISHNNTSGTKTVDFIEEIIKKDDRIRRLVLLIKSILCCYDFHQPANGGLGTYSVFVMVYCYVNNNNITTHDYGELLKGFLKYYGIDFRSDIEGLSVFEGKFNRGERNWDSKISNLSIEDPCDLSNDVSITSFRWQYIKYLFKMSYNALHYTHLKTYDSEHSLLKRIICLPDVFFERRKLWEQLINQNKSVVIHIDVDSFQPTNELLQHIEQQPESCLASSIQKSKEEIQTITTNKKEETNQNINTKDQYKNEKINEQTKMDEVIFHEEIKQKEEM
;
A
#
# COMPACT_ATOMS: atom_id res chain seq x y z
N MET A 1 6.63 0.91 26.91
CA MET A 1 6.13 0.75 25.52
C MET A 1 5.65 -0.68 25.36
N ASN A 2 4.52 -0.95 24.70
CA ASN A 2 4.07 -2.35 24.53
C ASN A 2 5.06 -3.15 23.68
N VAL A 3 5.48 -4.31 24.16
CA VAL A 3 6.31 -5.28 23.44
C VAL A 3 5.63 -5.66 22.11
N PRO A 4 6.35 -5.61 20.96
CA PRO A 4 5.79 -6.05 19.69
C PRO A 4 5.25 -7.48 19.73
N GLN A 5 4.18 -7.75 18.98
CA GLN A 5 3.54 -9.06 18.98
C GLN A 5 4.49 -10.19 18.52
N TRP A 6 5.40 -9.90 17.57
CA TRP A 6 6.39 -10.87 17.10
C TRP A 6 7.49 -11.17 18.13
N LEU A 7 7.59 -10.39 19.22
CA LEU A 7 8.55 -10.57 20.31
C LEU A 7 7.93 -11.06 21.62
N LYS A 8 6.60 -11.20 21.69
CA LYS A 8 5.92 -11.55 22.96
C LYS A 8 6.37 -12.87 23.58
N SER A 9 6.81 -13.82 22.76
CA SER A 9 7.29 -15.13 23.21
C SER A 9 8.81 -15.24 23.25
N PHE A 10 9.53 -14.13 23.04
CA PHE A 10 10.98 -14.11 23.03
C PHE A 10 11.52 -13.50 24.32
N GLU A 11 12.52 -14.17 24.91
CA GLU A 11 13.24 -13.73 26.10
C GLU A 11 14.73 -13.63 25.78
N GLY A 12 15.38 -12.56 26.26
CA GLY A 12 16.82 -12.32 26.07
C GLY A 12 17.13 -11.22 25.05
N GLU A 13 18.40 -11.15 24.67
CA GLU A 13 18.91 -10.19 23.69
C GLU A 13 18.79 -10.75 22.26
N LEU A 14 18.47 -9.87 21.32
CA LEU A 14 18.44 -10.18 19.90
C LEU A 14 19.17 -9.14 19.06
N ASP A 15 19.82 -9.62 18.00
CA ASP A 15 20.33 -8.78 16.91
C ASP A 15 19.22 -8.49 15.87
N LEU A 16 19.52 -7.62 14.91
CA LEU A 16 18.56 -7.25 13.87
C LEU A 16 18.13 -8.45 13.01
N ASN A 17 19.03 -9.39 12.72
CA ASN A 17 18.72 -10.53 11.88
C ASN A 17 17.73 -11.47 12.57
N GLN A 18 17.96 -11.77 13.84
CA GLN A 18 17.07 -12.55 14.68
C GLN A 18 15.69 -11.90 14.78
N GLU A 19 15.64 -10.58 15.03
CA GLU A 19 14.38 -9.85 15.09
C GLU A 19 13.62 -9.90 13.76
N VAL A 20 14.33 -9.69 12.64
CA VAL A 20 13.74 -9.77 11.28
C VAL A 20 13.21 -11.16 10.99
N GLN A 21 13.92 -12.22 11.39
CA GLN A 21 13.42 -13.59 11.22
C GLN A 21 12.17 -13.87 12.04
N LEU A 22 12.10 -13.41 13.29
CA LEU A 22 10.89 -13.49 14.12
C LEU A 22 9.73 -12.73 13.49
N PHE A 23 10.00 -11.52 12.96
CA PHE A 23 8.98 -10.73 12.27
C PHE A 23 8.51 -11.39 10.97
N ILE A 24 9.42 -11.92 10.13
CA ILE A 24 9.06 -12.66 8.91
C ILE A 24 8.14 -13.84 9.26
N LYS A 25 8.54 -14.66 10.24
CA LYS A 25 7.71 -15.77 10.71
C LYS A 25 6.35 -15.30 11.22
N PHE A 26 6.31 -14.13 11.85
CA PHE A 26 5.07 -13.52 12.29
C PHE A 26 4.19 -13.10 11.11
N ILE A 27 4.71 -12.43 10.08
CA ILE A 27 3.88 -11.90 8.98
C ILE A 27 3.52 -12.93 7.90
N GLU A 28 4.28 -14.01 7.80
CA GLU A 28 4.04 -15.05 6.80
C GLU A 28 2.64 -15.65 6.92
N PRO A 29 1.97 -15.92 5.78
CA PRO A 29 0.72 -16.64 5.82
C PRO A 29 0.84 -18.01 6.48
N ASN A 30 -0.06 -18.29 7.42
CA ASN A 30 -0.14 -19.57 8.10
C ASN A 30 -1.13 -20.52 7.40
N LYS A 31 -1.16 -21.79 7.82
CA LYS A 31 -2.02 -22.83 7.20
C LYS A 31 -3.50 -22.48 7.21
N ASN A 32 -3.98 -21.83 8.27
CA ASN A 32 -5.37 -21.41 8.39
C ASN A 32 -5.71 -20.32 7.37
N GLU A 33 -4.80 -19.36 7.19
CA GLU A 33 -4.95 -18.26 6.23
C GLU A 33 -4.97 -18.76 4.78
N TYR A 34 -4.11 -19.73 4.43
CA TYR A 34 -4.17 -20.41 3.14
C TYR A 34 -5.51 -21.13 2.93
N LYS A 35 -5.93 -21.92 3.92
CA LYS A 35 -7.17 -22.71 3.86
C LYS A 35 -8.40 -21.83 3.63
N ILE A 36 -8.54 -20.74 4.39
CA ILE A 36 -9.67 -19.81 4.24
C ILE A 36 -9.69 -19.21 2.83
N ARG A 37 -8.54 -18.79 2.31
CA ARG A 37 -8.47 -18.20 0.95
C ARG A 37 -8.82 -19.21 -0.14
N GLU A 38 -8.38 -20.46 0.01
CA GLU A 38 -8.73 -21.55 -0.90
C GLU A 38 -10.23 -21.87 -0.86
N GLU A 39 -10.82 -21.93 0.34
CA GLU A 39 -12.25 -22.15 0.53
C GLU A 39 -13.10 -21.01 -0.06
N LEU A 40 -12.69 -19.75 0.15
CA LEU A 40 -13.37 -18.59 -0.46
C LEU A 40 -13.27 -18.61 -1.97
N LEU A 41 -12.08 -18.85 -2.52
CA LEU A 41 -11.89 -18.94 -3.97
C LEU A 41 -12.78 -20.04 -4.55
N THR A 42 -12.83 -21.22 -3.92
CA THR A 42 -13.71 -22.32 -4.32
C THR A 42 -15.19 -21.95 -4.23
N LYS A 43 -15.61 -21.28 -3.14
CA LYS A 43 -16.99 -20.81 -2.93
C LYS A 43 -17.42 -19.87 -4.04
N TYR A 44 -16.66 -18.81 -4.29
CA TYR A 44 -16.99 -17.81 -5.30
C TYR A 44 -16.86 -18.35 -6.72
N SER A 45 -15.89 -19.23 -6.99
CA SER A 45 -15.79 -19.90 -8.28
C SER A 45 -17.03 -20.71 -8.58
N LYS A 46 -17.47 -21.58 -7.66
CA LYS A 46 -18.67 -22.40 -7.84
C LYS A 46 -19.95 -21.58 -8.05
N ILE A 47 -20.09 -20.44 -7.38
CA ILE A 47 -21.25 -19.55 -7.55
C ILE A 47 -21.25 -18.96 -8.96
N LEU A 48 -20.11 -18.43 -9.42
CA LEU A 48 -20.02 -17.75 -10.71
C LEU A 48 -20.02 -18.73 -11.89
N GLU A 49 -19.42 -19.91 -11.74
CA GLU A 49 -19.41 -20.98 -12.76
C GLU A 49 -20.82 -21.50 -13.06
N LYS A 50 -21.71 -21.56 -12.05
CA LYS A 50 -23.13 -21.88 -12.26
C LYS A 50 -23.85 -20.87 -13.15
N GLU A 51 -23.41 -19.61 -13.12
CA GLU A 51 -23.93 -18.53 -13.94
C GLU A 51 -23.23 -18.45 -15.32
N GLY A 52 -22.36 -19.42 -15.65
CA GLY A 52 -21.69 -19.53 -16.95
C GLY A 52 -20.38 -18.76 -17.07
N TYR A 53 -19.79 -18.32 -15.95
CA TYR A 53 -18.50 -17.63 -15.94
C TYR A 53 -17.34 -18.59 -15.67
N ASN A 54 -16.25 -18.47 -16.43
CA ASN A 54 -15.01 -19.17 -16.11
C ASN A 54 -14.16 -18.32 -15.17
N ILE A 55 -13.52 -18.93 -14.17
CA ILE A 55 -12.77 -18.20 -13.14
C ILE A 55 -11.30 -18.50 -13.24
N MET A 56 -10.49 -17.43 -13.30
CA MET A 56 -9.04 -17.52 -13.37
C MET A 56 -8.40 -16.75 -12.22
N PRO A 57 -7.96 -17.45 -11.16
CA PRO A 57 -7.28 -16.85 -10.03
C PRO A 57 -5.90 -16.30 -10.41
N PHE A 58 -5.47 -15.21 -9.80
CA PHE A 58 -4.11 -14.68 -9.97
C PHE A 58 -3.64 -13.91 -8.71
N GLY A 59 -2.55 -13.16 -8.84
CA GLY A 59 -2.14 -12.18 -7.85
C GLY A 59 -1.46 -12.79 -6.62
N SER A 60 -1.48 -12.03 -5.52
CA SER A 60 -0.60 -12.32 -4.37
C SER A 60 -0.98 -13.58 -3.60
N THR A 61 -2.25 -14.00 -3.68
CA THR A 61 -2.72 -15.26 -3.10
C THR A 61 -2.11 -16.45 -3.85
N GLN A 62 -2.16 -16.45 -5.18
CA GLN A 62 -1.60 -17.53 -6.00
C GLN A 62 -0.07 -17.55 -5.93
N SER A 63 0.57 -16.37 -5.97
CA SER A 63 2.03 -16.27 -5.91
C SER A 63 2.63 -16.41 -4.51
N LYS A 64 1.82 -16.70 -3.47
CA LYS A 64 2.24 -16.85 -2.06
C LYS A 64 2.95 -15.60 -1.47
N LEU A 65 2.61 -14.42 -2.00
CA LEU A 65 3.15 -13.10 -1.58
C LEU A 65 2.10 -12.23 -0.87
N PHE A 66 1.02 -12.83 -0.39
CA PHE A 66 -0.02 -12.11 0.33
C PHE A 66 0.38 -11.87 1.79
N LEU A 67 -0.11 -10.74 2.33
CA LEU A 67 -0.18 -10.51 3.76
C LEU A 67 -1.60 -10.84 4.24
N PRO A 68 -1.85 -11.05 5.53
CA PRO A 68 -3.20 -11.20 6.09
C PRO A 68 -4.17 -10.09 5.64
N THR A 69 -3.67 -8.88 5.39
CA THR A 69 -4.50 -7.77 4.91
C THR A 69 -4.79 -7.78 3.41
N SER A 70 -4.11 -8.60 2.61
CA SER A 70 -4.21 -8.60 1.14
C SER A 70 -5.53 -9.14 0.60
N ASP A 71 -5.90 -8.69 -0.58
CA ASP A 71 -7.11 -9.11 -1.31
C ASP A 71 -6.94 -10.53 -1.91
N ILE A 72 -8.03 -11.12 -2.39
CA ILE A 72 -8.03 -12.28 -3.30
C ILE A 72 -8.33 -11.77 -4.69
N ASP A 73 -7.38 -11.98 -5.61
CA ASP A 73 -7.50 -11.52 -7.00
C ASP A 73 -7.95 -12.66 -7.92
N PHE A 74 -8.98 -12.44 -8.73
CA PHE A 74 -9.36 -13.35 -9.81
C PHE A 74 -10.03 -12.64 -10.97
N SER A 75 -9.88 -13.20 -12.18
CA SER A 75 -10.54 -12.70 -13.37
C SER A 75 -11.71 -13.60 -13.73
N VAL A 76 -12.83 -12.97 -14.05
CA VAL A 76 -13.94 -13.64 -14.72
C VAL A 76 -13.68 -13.62 -16.22
N ILE A 77 -13.80 -14.79 -16.85
CA ILE A 77 -13.58 -15.02 -18.27
C ILE A 77 -14.92 -15.35 -18.94
N THR A 78 -15.28 -14.55 -19.93
CA THR A 78 -16.53 -14.70 -20.70
C THR A 78 -16.38 -14.11 -22.11
N ASN A 79 -17.28 -14.50 -23.00
CA ASN A 79 -17.37 -13.97 -24.37
C ASN A 79 -18.03 -12.59 -24.43
N GLU A 80 -18.65 -12.11 -23.35
CA GLU A 80 -19.18 -10.74 -23.27
C GLU A 80 -18.01 -9.74 -23.19
N TYR A 81 -18.04 -8.70 -24.02
CA TYR A 81 -16.96 -7.70 -24.08
C TYR A 81 -17.24 -6.48 -23.19
N ASN A 82 -18.49 -6.25 -22.79
CA ASN A 82 -18.85 -5.12 -21.95
C ASN A 82 -18.50 -5.36 -20.48
N THR A 83 -17.29 -4.92 -20.09
CA THR A 83 -16.79 -5.02 -18.71
C THR A 83 -17.75 -4.48 -17.66
N ARG A 84 -18.37 -3.31 -17.87
CA ARG A 84 -19.29 -2.75 -16.87
C ARG A 84 -20.53 -3.62 -16.69
N LYS A 85 -21.07 -4.18 -17.76
CA LYS A 85 -22.22 -5.09 -17.71
C LYS A 85 -21.88 -6.36 -16.95
N VAL A 86 -20.72 -6.98 -17.24
CA VAL A 86 -20.26 -8.20 -16.56
C VAL A 86 -20.03 -7.94 -15.07
N LEU A 87 -19.26 -6.91 -14.72
CA LEU A 87 -18.99 -6.59 -13.32
C LEU A 87 -20.26 -6.21 -12.54
N ASN A 88 -21.22 -5.50 -13.15
CA ASN A 88 -22.51 -5.24 -12.51
C ASN A 88 -23.32 -6.52 -12.29
N SER A 89 -23.31 -7.45 -13.26
CA SER A 89 -23.96 -8.76 -13.11
C SER A 89 -23.35 -9.56 -11.96
N ILE A 90 -22.02 -9.62 -11.89
CA ILE A 90 -21.29 -10.29 -10.80
C ILE A 90 -21.64 -9.66 -9.45
N SER A 91 -21.64 -8.33 -9.36
CA SER A 91 -22.05 -7.62 -8.14
C SER A 91 -23.46 -7.99 -7.69
N SER A 92 -24.39 -8.17 -8.63
CA SER A 92 -25.77 -8.60 -8.32
C SER A 92 -25.82 -10.04 -7.84
N ILE A 93 -25.14 -10.97 -8.54
CA ILE A 93 -25.08 -12.40 -8.19
C ILE A 93 -24.49 -12.59 -6.78
N LEU A 94 -23.46 -11.83 -6.43
CA LEU A 94 -22.74 -11.98 -5.17
C LEU A 94 -23.33 -11.18 -4.00
N SER A 95 -24.33 -10.33 -4.23
CA SER A 95 -24.89 -9.38 -3.25
C SER A 95 -25.33 -9.99 -1.91
N SER A 96 -25.81 -11.23 -1.91
CA SER A 96 -26.21 -11.93 -0.68
C SER A 96 -25.02 -12.40 0.16
N TYR A 97 -23.85 -12.61 -0.44
CA TYR A 97 -22.65 -13.18 0.20
C TYR A 97 -21.63 -12.13 0.64
N VAL A 98 -21.68 -10.94 0.05
CA VAL A 98 -20.66 -9.89 0.23
C VAL A 98 -21.24 -8.61 0.83
N LEU A 99 -20.42 -7.86 1.55
CA LEU A 99 -20.67 -6.46 1.86
C LEU A 99 -20.37 -5.64 0.59
N GLU A 100 -21.27 -4.73 0.26
CA GLU A 100 -21.10 -3.83 -0.89
C GLU A 100 -19.99 -2.81 -0.55
N ASP A 101 -18.92 -2.77 -1.36
CA ASP A 101 -17.84 -1.80 -1.17
C ASP A 101 -18.14 -0.48 -1.88
N GLN A 102 -17.70 0.63 -1.28
CA GLN A 102 -18.13 2.01 -1.62
C GLN A 102 -17.47 2.62 -2.86
N LYS A 103 -16.56 1.93 -3.58
CA LYS A 103 -15.79 2.56 -4.67
C LYS A 103 -15.63 1.66 -5.89
N ARG A 104 -16.64 1.63 -6.75
CA ARG A 104 -16.47 1.16 -8.14
C ARG A 104 -15.55 2.14 -8.88
N ASN A 105 -14.25 1.83 -9.01
CA ASN A 105 -13.32 2.69 -9.75
C ASN A 105 -13.36 2.40 -11.26
N PHE A 106 -14.48 2.73 -11.91
CA PHE A 106 -14.63 2.57 -13.36
C PHE A 106 -13.79 3.56 -14.20
N LYS A 107 -13.03 4.46 -13.58
CA LYS A 107 -12.15 5.42 -14.27
C LYS A 107 -10.72 4.89 -14.46
N ALA A 108 -10.38 3.76 -13.84
CA ALA A 108 -9.10 3.09 -14.08
C ALA A 108 -9.04 2.53 -15.52
N SER A 109 -7.84 2.43 -16.07
CA SER A 109 -7.58 1.81 -17.39
C SER A 109 -8.09 0.37 -17.46
N VAL A 110 -8.11 -0.34 -16.33
CA VAL A 110 -8.76 -1.65 -16.16
C VAL A 110 -9.79 -1.52 -15.03
N PRO A 111 -11.09 -1.49 -15.33
CA PRO A 111 -12.12 -1.49 -14.29
C PRO A 111 -12.09 -2.80 -13.51
N VAL A 112 -12.03 -2.68 -12.18
CA VAL A 112 -12.12 -3.80 -11.25
C VAL A 112 -13.30 -3.62 -10.30
N LEU A 113 -13.85 -4.73 -9.85
CA LEU A 113 -14.92 -4.79 -8.87
C LEU A 113 -14.33 -5.30 -7.54
N LYS A 114 -14.36 -4.45 -6.52
CA LYS A 114 -13.99 -4.84 -5.16
C LYS A 114 -15.24 -5.16 -4.34
N LEU A 115 -15.26 -6.31 -3.69
CA LEU A 115 -16.34 -6.79 -2.81
C LEU A 115 -15.73 -7.37 -1.55
N THR A 116 -16.41 -7.33 -0.40
CA THR A 116 -15.87 -7.91 0.83
C THR A 116 -16.71 -9.10 1.28
N ASP A 117 -16.11 -10.27 1.47
CA ASP A 117 -16.84 -11.45 1.99
C ASP A 117 -17.35 -11.18 3.41
N LYS A 118 -18.65 -11.42 3.66
CA LYS A 118 -19.31 -11.09 4.93
C LYS A 118 -18.74 -11.84 6.14
N GLN A 119 -18.23 -13.06 5.94
CA GLN A 119 -17.82 -13.94 7.04
C GLN A 119 -16.36 -13.70 7.42
N THR A 120 -15.50 -13.57 6.42
CA THR A 120 -14.05 -13.51 6.59
C THR A 120 -13.47 -12.10 6.52
N LEU A 121 -14.26 -11.14 6.03
CA LEU A 121 -13.85 -9.76 5.77
C LEU A 121 -12.67 -9.63 4.78
N ILE A 122 -12.44 -10.66 3.98
CA ILE A 122 -11.46 -10.64 2.89
C ILE A 122 -12.08 -9.92 1.69
N VAL A 123 -11.32 -8.99 1.11
CA VAL A 123 -11.68 -8.29 -0.11
C VAL A 123 -11.39 -9.19 -1.31
N LEU A 124 -12.35 -9.27 -2.23
CA LEU A 124 -12.27 -9.91 -3.53
C LEU A 124 -12.03 -8.79 -4.56
N ASP A 125 -10.91 -8.84 -5.27
CA ASP A 125 -10.59 -7.93 -6.38
C ASP A 125 -10.85 -8.66 -7.70
N ILE A 126 -11.97 -8.32 -8.35
CA ILE A 126 -12.52 -9.05 -9.49
C ILE A 126 -12.31 -8.25 -10.78
N SER A 127 -11.50 -8.79 -11.68
CA SER A 127 -11.32 -8.24 -13.03
C SER A 127 -12.12 -9.01 -14.09
N HIS A 128 -12.19 -8.46 -15.30
CA HIS A 128 -12.87 -9.08 -16.43
C HIS A 128 -11.89 -9.29 -17.60
N ASN A 129 -11.80 -10.52 -18.10
CA ASN A 129 -10.94 -10.94 -19.21
C ASN A 129 -9.46 -10.53 -19.07
N ASN A 130 -8.96 -10.39 -17.84
CA ASN A 130 -7.56 -10.13 -17.57
C ASN A 130 -6.78 -11.45 -17.46
N THR A 131 -5.99 -11.76 -18.48
CA THR A 131 -5.22 -13.00 -18.55
C THR A 131 -3.72 -12.86 -18.34
N SER A 132 -3.19 -11.64 -18.22
CA SER A 132 -1.76 -11.41 -18.00
C SER A 132 -1.30 -11.83 -16.60
N GLY A 133 -2.21 -11.83 -15.63
CA GLY A 133 -1.91 -12.15 -14.23
C GLY A 133 -1.35 -13.56 -14.02
N THR A 134 -1.70 -14.54 -14.84
CA THR A 134 -1.20 -15.92 -14.69
C THR A 134 0.28 -16.05 -15.05
N LYS A 135 0.70 -15.44 -16.16
CA LYS A 135 2.12 -15.41 -16.57
C LYS A 135 3.00 -14.78 -15.49
N THR A 136 2.50 -13.73 -14.85
CA THR A 136 3.19 -13.07 -13.73
C THR A 136 3.35 -14.01 -12.53
N VAL A 137 2.31 -14.79 -12.21
CA VAL A 137 2.37 -15.78 -11.12
C VAL A 137 3.42 -16.84 -11.43
N ASP A 138 3.39 -17.44 -12.63
CA ASP A 138 4.35 -18.47 -13.04
C ASP A 138 5.80 -17.97 -12.94
N PHE A 139 6.06 -16.76 -13.46
CA PHE A 139 7.37 -16.11 -13.38
C PHE A 139 7.84 -15.90 -11.92
N ILE A 140 6.94 -15.41 -11.05
CA ILE A 140 7.24 -15.23 -9.62
C ILE A 140 7.57 -16.57 -8.95
N GLU A 141 6.78 -17.61 -9.21
CA GLU A 141 6.97 -18.92 -8.61
C GLU A 141 8.32 -19.55 -9.00
N GLU A 142 8.72 -19.44 -10.27
CA GLU A 142 10.01 -19.95 -10.75
C GLU A 142 11.20 -19.29 -10.04
N ILE A 143 11.14 -17.98 -9.81
CA ILE A 143 12.18 -17.24 -9.09
C ILE A 143 12.21 -17.61 -7.62
N ILE A 144 11.04 -17.62 -6.95
CA ILE A 144 10.95 -17.96 -5.53
C ILE A 144 11.46 -19.39 -5.27
N LYS A 145 11.19 -20.32 -6.20
CA LYS A 145 11.69 -21.69 -6.11
C LYS A 145 13.21 -21.78 -6.16
N LYS A 146 13.88 -20.83 -6.85
CA LYS A 146 15.34 -20.75 -6.92
C LYS A 146 15.93 -20.05 -5.69
N ASP A 147 15.26 -19.03 -5.17
CA ASP A 147 15.74 -18.25 -4.02
C ASP A 147 14.59 -17.71 -3.14
N ASP A 148 14.28 -18.41 -2.04
CA ASP A 148 13.21 -18.01 -1.09
C ASP A 148 13.54 -16.73 -0.32
N ARG A 149 14.81 -16.26 -0.33
CA ARG A 149 15.17 -14.98 0.29
C ARG A 149 14.37 -13.83 -0.33
N ILE A 150 14.09 -13.92 -1.63
CA ILE A 150 13.30 -12.95 -2.39
C ILE A 150 11.88 -12.90 -1.83
N ARG A 151 11.21 -14.05 -1.65
CA ARG A 151 9.84 -14.10 -1.13
C ARG A 151 9.75 -13.43 0.23
N ARG A 152 10.64 -13.80 1.15
CA ARG A 152 10.66 -13.26 2.52
C ARG A 152 10.96 -11.77 2.56
N LEU A 153 11.91 -11.30 1.74
CA LEU A 153 12.21 -9.88 1.64
C LEU A 153 11.04 -9.10 1.01
N VAL A 154 10.33 -9.65 0.03
CA VAL A 154 9.10 -9.03 -0.51
C VAL A 154 8.04 -8.87 0.57
N LEU A 155 7.77 -9.90 1.39
CA LEU A 155 6.81 -9.79 2.49
C LEU A 155 7.21 -8.72 3.51
N LEU A 156 8.50 -8.64 3.82
CA LEU A 156 9.06 -7.64 4.74
C LEU A 156 8.88 -6.21 4.20
N ILE A 157 9.27 -5.95 2.95
CA ILE A 157 9.12 -4.63 2.31
C ILE A 157 7.65 -4.27 2.14
N LYS A 158 6.80 -5.22 1.74
CA LYS A 158 5.35 -5.04 1.62
C LYS A 158 4.73 -4.66 2.98
N SER A 159 5.21 -5.24 4.07
CA SER A 159 4.76 -4.90 5.42
C SER A 159 5.13 -3.47 5.81
N ILE A 160 6.35 -3.01 5.48
CA ILE A 160 6.76 -1.61 5.70
C ILE A 160 5.87 -0.67 4.89
N LEU A 161 5.67 -0.93 3.60
CA LEU A 161 4.80 -0.11 2.74
C LEU A 161 3.34 -0.08 3.23
N CYS A 162 2.87 -1.19 3.78
CA CYS A 162 1.52 -1.31 4.36
C CYS A 162 1.30 -0.32 5.52
N CYS A 163 2.33 -0.12 6.36
CA CYS A 163 2.26 0.80 7.51
C CYS A 163 1.96 2.27 7.11
N TYR A 164 2.22 2.65 5.87
CA TYR A 164 2.11 4.02 5.35
C TYR A 164 1.15 4.14 4.16
N ASP A 165 0.34 3.11 3.89
CA ASP A 165 -0.57 3.05 2.73
C ASP A 165 0.13 3.27 1.36
N PHE A 166 1.36 2.76 1.24
CA PHE A 166 2.14 2.78 -0.01
C PHE A 166 2.13 1.45 -0.77
N HIS A 167 1.29 0.51 -0.36
CA HIS A 167 1.21 -0.84 -0.95
C HIS A 167 0.12 -0.95 -2.04
N GLN A 168 -0.58 0.15 -2.37
CA GLN A 168 -1.70 0.19 -3.31
C GLN A 168 -1.38 1.06 -4.53
N PRO A 169 -1.28 0.48 -5.74
CA PRO A 169 -1.10 1.24 -6.98
C PRO A 169 -2.19 2.29 -7.22
N ALA A 170 -3.43 1.99 -6.83
CA ALA A 170 -4.57 2.90 -6.97
C ALA A 170 -4.37 4.24 -6.23
N ASN A 171 -3.59 4.24 -5.15
CA ASN A 171 -3.26 5.42 -4.36
C ASN A 171 -1.86 5.98 -4.67
N GLY A 172 -1.24 5.56 -5.78
CA GLY A 172 0.10 5.98 -6.17
C GLY A 172 1.25 5.23 -5.49
N GLY A 173 0.94 4.16 -4.76
CA GLY A 173 1.91 3.26 -4.13
C GLY A 173 2.47 2.21 -5.07
N LEU A 174 3.19 1.22 -4.51
CA LEU A 174 3.76 0.10 -5.24
C LEU A 174 2.88 -1.15 -5.09
N GLY A 175 2.62 -1.83 -6.20
CA GLY A 175 1.97 -3.14 -6.20
C GLY A 175 2.91 -4.26 -5.78
N THR A 176 2.34 -5.42 -5.43
CA THR A 176 3.13 -6.60 -5.02
C THR A 176 4.14 -6.99 -6.10
N TYR A 177 3.77 -6.90 -7.39
CA TYR A 177 4.66 -7.24 -8.49
C TYR A 177 5.81 -6.24 -8.67
N SER A 178 5.54 -4.92 -8.55
CA SER A 178 6.58 -3.89 -8.58
C SER A 178 7.60 -4.11 -7.45
N VAL A 179 7.12 -4.39 -6.23
CA VAL A 179 8.00 -4.72 -5.08
C VAL A 179 8.80 -5.99 -5.35
N PHE A 180 8.18 -7.02 -5.93
CA PHE A 180 8.86 -8.25 -6.29
C PHE A 180 10.01 -8.02 -7.27
N VAL A 181 9.78 -7.28 -8.35
CA VAL A 181 10.83 -6.97 -9.33
C VAL A 181 11.95 -6.14 -8.71
N MET A 182 11.61 -5.16 -7.85
CA MET A 182 12.62 -4.39 -7.11
C MET A 182 13.49 -5.28 -6.22
N VAL A 183 12.87 -6.21 -5.47
CA VAL A 183 13.61 -7.14 -4.61
C VAL A 183 14.46 -8.09 -5.45
N TYR A 184 13.92 -8.65 -6.52
CA TYR A 184 14.66 -9.50 -7.45
C TYR A 184 15.88 -8.76 -8.00
N CYS A 185 15.70 -7.55 -8.54
CA CYS A 185 16.80 -6.77 -9.09
C CYS A 185 17.84 -6.42 -8.03
N TYR A 186 17.41 -6.12 -6.81
CA TYR A 186 18.35 -5.85 -5.72
C TYR A 186 19.18 -7.08 -5.35
N VAL A 187 18.56 -8.25 -5.23
CA VAL A 187 19.26 -9.49 -4.83
C VAL A 187 20.13 -10.03 -5.97
N ASN A 188 19.53 -10.20 -7.16
CA ASN A 188 20.16 -10.86 -8.30
C ASN A 188 21.17 -9.93 -9.00
N ASN A 189 20.75 -8.71 -9.37
CA ASN A 189 21.56 -7.87 -10.24
C ASN A 189 22.74 -7.21 -9.49
N ASN A 190 22.63 -7.08 -8.16
CA ASN A 190 23.75 -6.68 -7.31
C ASN A 190 24.53 -7.86 -6.71
N ASN A 191 24.26 -9.10 -7.14
CA ASN A 191 24.94 -10.32 -6.70
C ASN A 191 24.99 -10.49 -5.17
N ILE A 192 23.87 -10.27 -4.48
CA ILE A 192 23.79 -10.33 -3.02
C ILE A 192 23.76 -11.79 -2.54
N THR A 193 24.80 -12.19 -1.82
CA THR A 193 24.99 -13.58 -1.35
C THR A 193 24.68 -13.79 0.14
N THR A 194 24.52 -12.71 0.92
CA THR A 194 24.20 -12.83 2.35
C THR A 194 22.84 -13.49 2.57
N HIS A 195 22.75 -14.29 3.64
CA HIS A 195 21.52 -14.90 4.12
C HIS A 195 21.01 -14.22 5.40
N ASP A 196 21.69 -13.17 5.84
CA ASP A 196 21.27 -12.33 6.95
C ASP A 196 20.16 -11.38 6.49
N TYR A 197 18.94 -11.58 7.01
CA TYR A 197 17.80 -10.76 6.61
C TYR A 197 17.86 -9.33 7.15
N GLY A 198 18.62 -9.08 8.22
CA GLY A 198 18.90 -7.74 8.71
C GLY A 198 19.80 -6.95 7.75
N GLU A 199 20.84 -7.60 7.20
CA GLU A 199 21.68 -7.04 6.15
C GLU A 199 20.91 -6.84 4.84
N LEU A 200 20.12 -7.84 4.42
CA LEU A 200 19.26 -7.74 3.23
C LEU A 200 18.30 -6.57 3.32
N LEU A 201 17.61 -6.41 4.45
CA LEU A 201 16.70 -5.30 4.69
C LEU A 201 17.42 -3.95 4.64
N LYS A 202 18.49 -3.79 5.42
CA LYS A 202 19.26 -2.52 5.45
C LYS A 202 19.79 -2.18 4.05
N GLY A 203 20.35 -3.15 3.35
CA GLY A 203 20.92 -2.94 2.02
C GLY A 203 19.85 -2.59 0.98
N PHE A 204 18.68 -3.25 1.01
CA PHE A 204 17.55 -2.89 0.14
C PHE A 204 17.09 -1.45 0.40
N LEU A 205 16.90 -1.08 1.68
CA LEU A 205 16.45 0.26 2.07
C LEU A 205 17.48 1.33 1.67
N LYS A 206 18.77 1.06 1.85
CA LYS A 206 19.86 1.94 1.40
C LYS A 206 19.86 2.09 -0.12
N TYR A 207 19.81 0.97 -0.84
CA TYR A 207 19.91 0.95 -2.28
C TYR A 207 18.79 1.77 -2.92
N TYR A 208 17.53 1.49 -2.59
CA TYR A 208 16.41 2.22 -3.18
C TYR A 208 16.13 3.59 -2.55
N GLY A 209 16.52 3.80 -1.29
CA GLY A 209 16.34 5.09 -0.60
C GLY A 209 17.42 6.12 -0.94
N ILE A 210 18.63 5.68 -1.29
CA ILE A 210 19.82 6.54 -1.40
C ILE A 210 20.54 6.33 -2.74
N ASP A 211 20.94 5.10 -3.06
CA ASP A 211 21.92 4.84 -4.14
C ASP A 211 21.27 4.85 -5.54
N PHE A 212 20.06 4.31 -5.67
CA PHE A 212 19.38 4.12 -6.95
C PHE A 212 18.90 5.46 -7.54
N ARG A 213 19.36 5.75 -8.76
CA ARG A 213 19.09 6.98 -9.49
C ARG A 213 17.87 6.83 -10.39
N SER A 214 16.72 6.72 -9.75
CA SER A 214 15.44 6.51 -10.43
C SER A 214 15.00 7.69 -11.33
N ASP A 215 15.71 8.83 -11.26
CA ASP A 215 15.62 9.97 -12.17
C ASP A 215 16.14 9.68 -13.59
N ILE A 216 17.09 8.74 -13.73
CA ILE A 216 17.74 8.38 -15.00
C ILE A 216 17.72 6.88 -15.31
N GLU A 217 17.69 6.04 -14.28
CA GLU A 217 17.74 4.58 -14.38
C GLU A 217 16.34 3.97 -14.20
N GLY A 218 16.02 2.97 -15.02
CA GLY A 218 14.91 2.03 -14.82
C GLY A 218 15.43 0.64 -14.44
N LEU A 219 14.55 -0.20 -13.89
CA LEU A 219 14.88 -1.59 -13.51
C LEU A 219 14.44 -2.57 -14.60
N SER A 220 15.33 -3.51 -14.95
CA SER A 220 15.02 -4.65 -15.80
C SER A 220 15.49 -5.93 -15.13
N VAL A 221 14.64 -6.96 -15.15
CA VAL A 221 15.00 -8.30 -14.71
C VAL A 221 16.11 -8.89 -15.58
N PHE A 222 16.13 -8.58 -16.87
CA PHE A 222 17.07 -9.14 -17.82
C PHE A 222 18.40 -8.37 -17.89
N GLU A 223 18.33 -7.03 -17.85
CA GLU A 223 19.50 -6.17 -18.07
C GLU A 223 20.09 -5.59 -16.78
N GLY A 224 19.43 -5.78 -15.64
CA GLY A 224 19.83 -5.10 -14.41
C GLY A 224 19.15 -3.75 -14.28
N LYS A 225 19.64 -2.81 -15.09
CA LYS A 225 19.15 -1.44 -15.20
C LYS A 225 19.23 -1.00 -16.66
N PHE A 226 18.38 -0.07 -17.03
CA PHE A 226 18.43 0.60 -18.32
C PHE A 226 18.38 2.12 -18.16
N ASN A 227 18.84 2.84 -19.18
CA ASN A 227 18.66 4.29 -19.24
C ASN A 227 17.23 4.62 -19.71
N ARG A 228 16.50 5.42 -18.92
CA ARG A 228 15.08 5.73 -19.21
C ARG A 228 14.89 6.50 -20.53
N GLY A 229 15.86 7.34 -20.90
CA GLY A 229 15.80 8.13 -22.12
C GLY A 229 15.93 7.30 -23.38
N GLU A 230 16.71 6.22 -23.32
CA GLU A 230 16.82 5.26 -24.42
C GLU A 230 15.49 4.55 -24.73
N ARG A 231 14.62 4.42 -23.72
CA ARG A 231 13.30 3.79 -23.84
C ARG A 231 12.14 4.76 -24.01
N ASN A 232 12.42 6.07 -24.09
CA ASN A 232 11.41 7.14 -24.09
C ASN A 232 10.49 7.12 -22.84
N TRP A 233 10.98 6.60 -21.72
CA TRP A 233 10.24 6.52 -20.45
C TRP A 233 10.51 7.72 -19.54
N ASP A 234 11.10 8.79 -20.10
CA ASP A 234 11.36 10.06 -19.44
C ASP A 234 10.10 10.93 -19.29
N SER A 235 9.00 10.54 -19.95
CA SER A 235 7.80 11.36 -20.05
C SER A 235 6.78 11.08 -18.94
N LYS A 236 6.75 11.99 -17.94
CA LYS A 236 5.71 12.22 -16.92
C LYS A 236 5.68 11.31 -15.66
N ILE A 237 5.71 12.00 -14.52
CA ILE A 237 5.08 11.71 -13.20
C ILE A 237 5.50 10.43 -12.43
N SER A 238 6.13 9.42 -13.04
CA SER A 238 6.77 8.33 -12.28
C SER A 238 8.27 8.54 -12.15
N ASN A 239 8.72 8.67 -10.90
CA ASN A 239 10.14 8.77 -10.58
C ASN A 239 10.78 7.38 -10.43
N LEU A 240 10.04 6.29 -10.67
CA LEU A 240 10.50 4.92 -10.74
C LEU A 240 9.97 4.32 -12.04
N SER A 241 10.81 3.53 -12.70
CA SER A 241 10.45 2.79 -13.90
C SER A 241 10.91 1.36 -13.78
N ILE A 242 10.02 0.42 -14.07
CA ILE A 242 10.27 -1.01 -13.96
C ILE A 242 9.70 -1.68 -15.20
N GLU A 243 10.58 -2.23 -16.03
CA GLU A 243 10.18 -3.06 -17.18
C GLU A 243 9.42 -4.29 -16.70
N ASP A 244 8.28 -4.59 -17.32
CA ASP A 244 7.57 -5.84 -17.10
C ASP A 244 8.27 -7.01 -17.83
N PRO A 245 8.80 -8.02 -17.11
CA PRO A 245 9.37 -9.22 -17.72
C PRO A 245 8.40 -9.98 -18.63
N CYS A 246 7.09 -9.84 -18.42
CA CYS A 246 6.05 -10.49 -19.22
C CYS A 246 5.53 -9.64 -20.38
N ASP A 247 5.87 -8.35 -20.43
CA ASP A 247 5.51 -7.39 -21.48
C ASP A 247 6.49 -6.22 -21.51
N LEU A 248 7.56 -6.32 -22.30
CA LEU A 248 8.65 -5.33 -22.31
C LEU A 248 8.21 -3.90 -22.70
N SER A 249 7.01 -3.74 -23.25
CA SER A 249 6.44 -2.41 -23.57
C SER A 249 5.80 -1.71 -22.36
N ASN A 250 5.58 -2.44 -21.27
CA ASN A 250 4.85 -2.00 -20.09
C ASN A 250 5.80 -1.60 -18.94
N ASP A 251 5.52 -0.46 -18.32
CA ASP A 251 6.13 -0.05 -17.05
C ASP A 251 5.18 -0.39 -15.89
N VAL A 252 5.51 -1.44 -15.13
CA VAL A 252 4.67 -1.92 -14.02
C VAL A 252 4.58 -0.94 -12.85
N SER A 253 5.37 0.13 -12.87
CA SER A 253 5.42 1.18 -11.86
C SER A 253 4.88 2.52 -12.33
N ILE A 254 4.30 2.60 -13.54
CA ILE A 254 3.79 3.85 -14.14
C ILE A 254 2.76 4.58 -13.25
N THR A 255 1.98 3.83 -12.47
CA THR A 255 0.98 4.37 -11.54
C THR A 255 1.57 4.80 -10.19
N SER A 256 2.86 4.55 -9.93
CA SER A 256 3.54 4.80 -8.64
C SER A 256 3.97 6.27 -8.47
N PHE A 257 3.04 7.21 -8.66
CA PHE A 257 3.32 8.65 -8.61
C PHE A 257 3.78 9.17 -7.24
N ARG A 258 3.62 8.38 -6.16
CA ARG A 258 4.15 8.71 -4.81
C ARG A 258 5.54 8.15 -4.55
N TRP A 259 6.26 7.67 -5.57
CA TRP A 259 7.59 7.08 -5.41
C TRP A 259 8.57 7.93 -4.57
N GLN A 260 8.57 9.26 -4.69
CA GLN A 260 9.48 10.09 -3.90
C GLN A 260 9.24 9.97 -2.38
N TYR A 261 7.98 9.81 -1.97
CA TYR A 261 7.65 9.55 -0.57
C TYR A 261 8.10 8.16 -0.13
N ILE A 262 8.00 7.17 -1.02
CA ILE A 262 8.48 5.80 -0.78
C ILE A 262 10.01 5.77 -0.67
N LYS A 263 10.72 6.47 -1.57
CA LYS A 263 12.17 6.66 -1.52
C LYS A 263 12.60 7.32 -0.21
N TYR A 264 11.89 8.37 0.20
CA TYR A 264 12.14 9.02 1.49
C TYR A 264 11.90 8.07 2.68
N LEU A 265 10.80 7.31 2.67
CA LEU A 265 10.51 6.29 3.68
C LEU A 265 11.64 5.25 3.76
N PHE A 266 12.14 4.74 2.63
CA PHE A 266 13.25 3.80 2.62
C PHE A 266 14.53 4.40 3.19
N LYS A 267 14.85 5.64 2.81
CA LYS A 267 16.01 6.36 3.38
C LYS A 267 15.89 6.54 4.89
N MET A 268 14.73 6.96 5.39
CA MET A 268 14.52 7.14 6.83
C MET A 268 14.57 5.81 7.59
N SER A 269 13.97 4.75 7.04
CA SER A 269 14.04 3.41 7.62
C SER A 269 15.46 2.87 7.66
N TYR A 270 16.26 3.08 6.60
CA TYR A 270 17.68 2.73 6.61
C TYR A 270 18.43 3.47 7.71
N ASN A 271 18.26 4.80 7.82
CA ASN A 271 18.92 5.60 8.84
C ASN A 271 18.56 5.16 10.26
N ALA A 272 17.28 4.85 10.50
CA ALA A 272 16.79 4.37 11.79
C ALA A 272 17.42 3.03 12.19
N LEU A 273 17.66 2.13 11.24
CA LEU A 273 18.34 0.86 11.50
C LEU A 273 19.87 1.00 11.58
N HIS A 274 20.47 1.85 10.73
CA HIS A 274 21.92 1.92 10.55
C HIS A 274 22.63 2.72 11.63
N TYR A 275 22.10 3.88 12.02
CA TYR A 275 22.76 4.79 12.98
C TYR A 275 22.43 4.49 14.44
N THR A 276 21.77 3.37 14.72
CA THR A 276 21.51 3.04 16.11
C THR A 276 22.71 2.34 16.74
N HIS A 277 23.24 2.96 17.79
CA HIS A 277 24.45 2.50 18.51
C HIS A 277 24.24 1.27 19.39
N LEU A 278 22.99 0.95 19.74
CA LEU A 278 22.64 -0.24 20.50
C LEU A 278 22.67 -1.45 19.54
N LYS A 279 23.59 -2.40 19.77
CA LYS A 279 23.79 -3.60 18.94
C LYS A 279 22.96 -4.80 19.39
N THR A 280 22.38 -4.74 20.59
CA THR A 280 21.53 -5.76 21.19
C THR A 280 20.32 -5.11 21.85
N TYR A 281 19.16 -5.75 21.73
CA TYR A 281 17.91 -5.29 22.34
C TYR A 281 17.15 -6.45 22.95
N ASP A 282 16.45 -6.15 24.03
CA ASP A 282 15.42 -7.02 24.58
C ASP A 282 14.06 -6.77 23.89
N SER A 283 13.05 -7.54 24.31
CA SER A 283 11.69 -7.45 23.76
C SER A 283 11.03 -6.07 23.95
N GLU A 284 11.51 -5.23 24.87
CA GLU A 284 11.00 -3.89 25.11
C GLU A 284 11.60 -2.83 24.15
N HIS A 285 12.75 -3.12 23.53
CA HIS A 285 13.54 -2.16 22.74
C HIS A 285 13.74 -2.54 21.26
N SER A 286 12.75 -3.20 20.65
CA SER A 286 12.71 -3.58 19.23
C SER A 286 13.27 -2.52 18.23
N LEU A 287 14.16 -2.96 17.32
CA LEU A 287 14.63 -2.16 16.20
C LEU A 287 13.56 -2.03 15.12
N LEU A 288 12.90 -3.14 14.79
CA LEU A 288 11.91 -3.13 13.71
C LEU A 288 10.69 -2.28 14.03
N LYS A 289 10.28 -2.18 15.30
CA LYS A 289 9.18 -1.30 15.73
C LYS A 289 9.42 0.18 15.38
N ARG A 290 10.66 0.59 15.14
CA ARG A 290 10.99 1.96 14.72
C ARG A 290 10.57 2.27 13.29
N ILE A 291 10.46 1.23 12.45
CA ILE A 291 10.15 1.36 11.03
C ILE A 291 8.86 0.62 10.63
N ILE A 292 8.35 -0.26 11.49
CA ILE A 292 7.15 -1.06 11.28
C ILE A 292 6.13 -0.78 12.38
N CYS A 293 4.93 -0.40 11.95
CA CYS A 293 3.73 -0.29 12.77
C CYS A 293 2.58 -0.95 12.01
N LEU A 294 2.37 -2.25 12.23
CA LEU A 294 1.29 -2.99 11.56
C LEU A 294 -0.08 -2.43 11.98
N PRO A 295 -1.04 -2.30 11.04
CA PRO A 295 -2.37 -1.80 11.35
C PRO A 295 -3.16 -2.83 12.18
N ASP A 296 -4.06 -2.36 13.05
CA ASP A 296 -4.83 -3.21 13.98
C ASP A 296 -5.62 -4.32 13.26
N VAL A 297 -6.15 -4.01 12.08
CA VAL A 297 -6.86 -4.95 11.20
C VAL A 297 -6.07 -6.22 10.89
N PHE A 298 -4.73 -6.14 10.90
CA PHE A 298 -3.86 -7.29 10.71
C PHE A 298 -4.07 -8.34 11.82
N PHE A 299 -4.15 -7.89 13.08
CA PHE A 299 -4.32 -8.76 14.24
C PHE A 299 -5.78 -9.20 14.39
N GLU A 300 -6.72 -8.30 14.13
CA GLU A 300 -8.16 -8.58 14.21
C GLU A 300 -8.57 -9.68 13.23
N ARG A 301 -8.09 -9.62 11.98
CA ARG A 301 -8.38 -10.65 10.96
C ARG A 301 -7.87 -12.03 11.37
N ARG A 302 -6.65 -12.12 11.90
CA ARG A 302 -6.10 -13.40 12.37
C ARG A 302 -6.92 -14.01 13.49
N LYS A 303 -7.30 -13.20 14.48
CA LYS A 303 -8.14 -13.64 15.59
C LYS A 303 -9.50 -14.14 15.09
N LEU A 304 -10.13 -13.40 14.18
CA LEU A 304 -11.40 -13.80 13.55
C LEU A 304 -11.26 -15.15 12.83
N TRP A 305 -10.24 -15.32 12.02
CA TRP A 305 -10.03 -16.54 11.23
C TRP A 305 -9.72 -17.77 12.08
N GLU A 306 -8.98 -17.60 13.18
CA GLU A 306 -8.80 -18.66 14.17
C GLU A 306 -10.13 -19.10 14.79
N GLN A 307 -10.99 -18.14 15.13
CA GLN A 307 -12.33 -18.44 15.67
C GLN A 307 -13.20 -19.19 14.66
N LEU A 308 -13.25 -18.74 13.41
CA LEU A 308 -14.02 -19.38 12.33
C LEU A 308 -13.59 -20.84 12.11
N ILE A 309 -12.28 -21.09 12.08
CA ILE A 309 -11.76 -22.45 11.87
C ILE A 309 -12.06 -23.35 13.07
N ASN A 310 -11.97 -22.81 14.30
CA ASN A 310 -12.28 -23.58 15.50
C ASN A 310 -13.77 -23.91 15.58
N GLN A 311 -14.65 -22.97 15.22
CA GLN A 311 -16.10 -23.20 15.12
C GLN A 311 -16.42 -24.28 14.06
N ASN A 312 -15.82 -24.19 12.87
CA ASN A 312 -16.03 -25.18 11.81
C ASN A 312 -15.51 -26.57 12.18
N LYS A 313 -14.43 -26.68 13.00
CA LYS A 313 -13.98 -27.97 13.55
C LYS A 313 -14.96 -28.56 14.55
N SER A 314 -15.68 -27.73 15.31
CA SER A 314 -16.72 -28.18 16.24
C SER A 314 -18.04 -28.57 15.56
N VAL A 315 -18.29 -28.09 14.33
CA VAL A 315 -19.50 -28.38 13.54
C VAL A 315 -19.34 -29.62 12.64
N VAL A 316 -18.20 -30.32 12.66
CA VAL A 316 -18.04 -31.62 11.96
C VAL A 316 -18.73 -32.75 12.74
N ILE A 317 -20.06 -32.63 12.93
CA ILE A 317 -21.01 -33.72 13.11
C ILE A 317 -22.15 -33.41 12.13
N HIS A 318 -22.10 -34.08 10.96
CA HIS A 318 -23.07 -34.02 9.86
C HIS A 318 -23.36 -32.65 9.25
N ILE A 319 -22.72 -32.34 8.12
CA ILE A 319 -23.20 -31.31 7.19
C ILE A 319 -23.75 -32.02 5.96
N ASP A 320 -25.09 -32.06 5.87
CA ASP A 320 -25.84 -32.38 4.67
C ASP A 320 -25.95 -31.10 3.82
N VAL A 321 -25.64 -31.19 2.53
CA VAL A 321 -25.30 -30.04 1.66
C VAL A 321 -26.52 -29.19 1.26
N ASP A 322 -27.73 -29.62 1.60
CA ASP A 322 -28.98 -29.00 1.13
C ASP A 322 -29.71 -28.12 2.16
N SER A 323 -29.14 -27.86 3.34
CA SER A 323 -29.80 -27.04 4.38
C SER A 323 -28.93 -25.90 4.91
N PHE A 324 -28.63 -24.91 4.07
CA PHE A 324 -27.96 -23.68 4.51
C PHE A 324 -28.92 -22.48 4.44
N GLN A 325 -29.52 -22.14 5.59
CA GLN A 325 -30.14 -20.84 5.86
C GLN A 325 -29.33 -20.18 6.99
N PRO A 326 -28.94 -18.90 6.88
CA PRO A 326 -28.19 -18.22 7.93
C PRO A 326 -29.10 -17.97 9.13
N THR A 327 -28.71 -18.45 10.31
CA THR A 327 -29.38 -18.09 11.58
C THR A 327 -28.93 -16.70 12.02
N ASN A 328 -29.92 -15.87 12.40
CA ASN A 328 -29.79 -14.47 12.80
C ASN A 328 -28.98 -14.22 14.09
N GLU A 329 -28.39 -15.26 14.70
CA GLU A 329 -27.73 -15.15 16.01
C GLU A 329 -26.33 -14.53 15.95
N LEU A 330 -25.64 -14.54 14.80
CA LEU A 330 -24.33 -13.89 14.67
C LEU A 330 -24.39 -12.37 14.46
N LEU A 331 -25.55 -11.82 14.07
CA LEU A 331 -25.72 -10.38 13.80
C LEU A 331 -25.96 -9.57 15.07
N GLN A 332 -26.54 -10.17 16.11
CA GLN A 332 -26.87 -9.44 17.36
C GLN A 332 -25.65 -9.12 18.23
N HIS A 333 -24.49 -9.74 18.00
CA HIS A 333 -23.26 -9.43 18.75
C HIS A 333 -22.41 -8.30 18.13
N ILE A 334 -22.68 -7.91 16.89
CA ILE A 334 -21.98 -6.80 16.23
C ILE A 334 -22.68 -5.45 16.50
N GLU A 335 -23.99 -5.46 16.76
CA GLU A 335 -24.79 -4.24 17.03
C GLU A 335 -24.73 -3.72 18.50
N GLN A 336 -23.97 -4.34 19.41
CA GLN A 336 -23.92 -3.96 20.83
C GLN A 336 -22.55 -3.52 21.37
N GLN A 337 -21.67 -2.98 20.53
CA GLN A 337 -20.49 -2.22 21.01
C GLN A 337 -20.85 -0.72 21.07
N PRO A 338 -20.65 -0.03 22.21
CA PRO A 338 -21.20 1.31 22.41
C PRO A 338 -20.49 2.37 21.55
N GLU A 339 -21.27 3.27 20.93
CA GLU A 339 -20.87 4.45 20.13
C GLU A 339 -20.03 5.51 20.88
N SER A 340 -19.35 5.16 21.98
CA SER A 340 -18.76 6.14 22.90
C SER A 340 -17.29 6.54 22.63
N CYS A 341 -16.56 5.84 21.74
CA CYS A 341 -15.16 6.17 21.45
C CYS A 341 -14.90 6.88 20.10
N LEU A 342 -15.81 6.79 19.12
CA LEU A 342 -15.67 7.52 17.85
C LEU A 342 -16.21 8.96 17.93
N ALA A 343 -17.30 9.21 18.66
CA ALA A 343 -17.92 10.53 18.72
C ALA A 343 -17.00 11.58 19.37
N SER A 344 -16.30 11.23 20.45
CA SER A 344 -15.37 12.14 21.16
C SER A 344 -14.10 12.44 20.34
N SER A 345 -13.61 11.46 19.58
CA SER A 345 -12.45 11.61 18.69
C SER A 345 -12.79 12.43 17.44
N ILE A 346 -14.01 12.29 16.91
CA ILE A 346 -14.53 13.08 15.79
C ILE A 346 -14.83 14.53 16.22
N GLN A 347 -15.28 14.75 17.45
CA GLN A 347 -15.55 16.10 17.96
C GLN A 347 -14.26 16.88 18.22
N LYS A 348 -13.24 16.23 18.82
CA LYS A 348 -11.90 16.83 18.98
C LYS A 348 -11.23 17.16 17.64
N SER A 349 -11.32 16.26 16.66
CA SER A 349 -10.75 16.52 15.33
C SER A 349 -11.53 17.58 14.55
N LYS A 350 -12.85 17.73 14.75
CA LYS A 350 -13.63 18.85 14.21
C LYS A 350 -13.24 20.19 14.84
N GLU A 351 -13.05 20.25 16.15
CA GLU A 351 -12.60 21.46 16.86
C GLU A 351 -11.16 21.85 16.47
N GLU A 352 -10.25 20.88 16.32
CA GLU A 352 -8.88 21.12 15.83
C GLU A 352 -8.86 21.63 14.38
N ILE A 353 -9.67 21.04 13.49
CA ILE A 353 -9.79 21.51 12.10
C ILE A 353 -10.40 22.90 12.04
N GLN A 354 -11.39 23.21 12.88
CA GLN A 354 -12.00 24.54 12.93
C GLN A 354 -10.99 25.58 13.46
N THR A 355 -10.19 25.23 14.47
CA THR A 355 -9.13 26.10 15.01
C THR A 355 -8.02 26.35 13.96
N ILE A 356 -7.57 25.32 13.23
CA ILE A 356 -6.59 25.45 12.14
C ILE A 356 -7.13 26.31 10.99
N THR A 357 -8.43 26.18 10.67
CA THR A 357 -9.07 26.97 9.61
C THR A 357 -9.24 28.43 10.02
N THR A 358 -9.46 28.71 11.30
CA THR A 358 -9.57 30.07 11.85
C THR A 358 -8.21 30.74 11.90
N ASN A 359 -7.17 30.04 12.38
CA ASN A 359 -5.78 30.54 12.40
C ASN A 359 -5.25 30.79 10.99
N LYS A 360 -5.54 29.91 10.00
CA LYS A 360 -5.16 30.16 8.61
C LYS A 360 -5.87 31.36 7.99
N LYS A 361 -7.12 31.64 8.37
CA LYS A 361 -7.85 32.85 7.93
C LYS A 361 -7.28 34.12 8.56
N GLU A 362 -6.86 34.06 9.82
CA GLU A 362 -6.18 35.18 10.48
C GLU A 362 -4.78 35.43 9.88
N GLU A 363 -4.00 34.38 9.60
CA GLU A 363 -2.71 34.49 8.91
C GLU A 363 -2.86 35.02 7.47
N THR A 364 -3.92 34.65 6.75
CA THR A 364 -4.18 35.23 5.41
C THR A 364 -4.62 36.69 5.50
N ASN A 365 -5.45 37.07 6.48
CA ASN A 365 -5.84 38.47 6.68
C ASN A 365 -4.66 39.35 7.16
N GLN A 366 -3.77 38.84 8.00
CA GLN A 366 -2.54 39.54 8.40
C GLN A 366 -1.56 39.70 7.22
N ASN A 367 -1.43 38.69 6.36
CA ASN A 367 -0.61 38.76 5.14
C ASN A 367 -1.20 39.71 4.07
N ILE A 368 -2.52 39.87 4.03
CA ILE A 368 -3.19 40.85 3.15
C ILE A 368 -2.94 42.27 3.70
N ASN A 369 -3.15 42.50 4.99
CA ASN A 369 -2.90 43.81 5.62
C ASN A 369 -1.43 44.26 5.52
N THR A 370 -0.46 43.34 5.65
CA THR A 370 0.97 43.67 5.48
C THR A 370 1.34 43.93 4.02
N LYS A 371 0.72 43.25 3.04
CA LYS A 371 0.89 43.58 1.62
C LYS A 371 0.26 44.93 1.25
N ASP A 372 -0.88 45.28 1.84
CA ASP A 372 -1.53 46.57 1.62
C ASP A 372 -0.76 47.72 2.30
N GLN A 373 -0.16 47.49 3.48
CA GLN A 373 0.79 48.43 4.09
C GLN A 373 2.05 48.63 3.22
N TYR A 374 2.68 47.56 2.74
CA TYR A 374 3.85 47.66 1.86
C TYR A 374 3.55 48.38 0.55
N LYS A 375 2.34 48.20 0.01
CA LYS A 375 1.89 48.87 -1.21
C LYS A 375 1.64 50.37 -0.97
N ASN A 376 1.05 50.74 0.17
CA ASN A 376 0.84 52.13 0.56
C ASN A 376 2.15 52.86 0.90
N GLU A 377 3.13 52.18 1.51
CA GLU A 377 4.47 52.74 1.75
C GLU A 377 5.20 53.02 0.43
N LYS A 378 5.15 52.10 -0.54
CA LYS A 378 5.71 52.34 -1.89
C LYS A 378 5.03 53.45 -2.66
N ILE A 379 3.71 53.61 -2.52
CA ILE A 379 2.98 54.72 -3.15
C ILE A 379 3.38 56.06 -2.52
N ASN A 380 3.55 56.11 -1.19
CA ASN A 380 4.02 57.32 -0.49
C ASN A 380 5.48 57.66 -0.82
N GLU A 381 6.37 56.67 -0.99
CA GLU A 381 7.74 56.89 -1.45
C GLU A 381 7.78 57.42 -2.88
N GLN A 382 6.97 56.87 -3.79
CA GLN A 382 6.87 57.36 -5.16
C GLN A 382 6.32 58.80 -5.21
N THR A 383 5.31 59.12 -4.41
CA THR A 383 4.72 60.47 -4.34
C THR A 383 5.73 61.49 -3.83
N LYS A 384 6.56 61.14 -2.84
CA LYS A 384 7.67 61.99 -2.36
C LYS A 384 8.77 62.18 -3.41
N MET A 385 9.06 61.14 -4.20
CA MET A 385 10.05 61.24 -5.28
C MET A 385 9.53 62.16 -6.40
N ASP A 386 8.25 62.06 -6.75
CA ASP A 386 7.62 62.90 -7.75
C ASP A 386 7.51 64.37 -7.30
N GLU A 387 7.28 64.64 -6.00
CA GLU A 387 7.31 66.00 -5.43
C GLU A 387 8.70 66.65 -5.45
N VAL A 388 9.76 65.86 -5.25
CA VAL A 388 11.16 66.33 -5.33
C VAL A 388 11.53 66.65 -6.77
N ILE A 389 11.16 65.80 -7.72
CA ILE A 389 11.37 66.03 -9.16
C ILE A 389 10.63 67.30 -9.61
N PHE A 390 9.38 67.48 -9.16
CA PHE A 390 8.59 68.69 -9.47
C PHE A 390 9.22 69.97 -8.90
N HIS A 391 9.81 69.93 -7.70
CA HIS A 391 10.52 71.09 -7.13
C HIS A 391 11.85 71.39 -7.83
N GLU A 392 12.57 70.37 -8.30
CA GLU A 392 13.79 70.56 -9.12
C GLU A 392 13.46 71.15 -10.50
N GLU A 393 12.35 70.73 -11.13
CA GLU A 393 11.89 71.29 -12.39
C GLU A 393 11.41 72.74 -12.27
N ILE A 394 10.83 73.14 -11.14
CA ILE A 394 10.48 74.55 -10.86
C ILE A 394 11.75 75.38 -10.64
N LYS A 395 12.73 74.89 -9.88
CA LYS A 395 14.02 75.58 -9.70
C LYS A 395 14.76 75.81 -11.02
N GLN A 396 14.77 74.83 -11.91
CA GLN A 396 15.39 74.98 -13.24
C GLN A 396 14.67 75.98 -14.15
N LYS A 397 13.39 76.26 -13.91
CA LYS A 397 12.61 77.28 -14.63
C LYS A 397 12.74 78.70 -14.03
N GLU A 398 13.18 78.83 -12.79
CA GLU A 398 13.44 80.12 -12.14
C GLU A 398 14.91 80.59 -12.33
N GLU A 399 15.81 79.70 -12.76
CA GLU A 399 17.21 80.02 -13.12
C GLU A 399 17.43 80.22 -14.64
N MET A 400 16.35 80.23 -15.43
CA MET A 400 16.29 80.66 -16.84
C MET A 400 15.53 81.99 -16.96
#